data_AF-A0A7X3NSS0-F1
#
_entry.id   AF-A0A7X3NSS0-F1
#
_cell.length_a   1.000
_cell.length_b   1.000
_cell.length_c   1.000
_cell.angle_alpha   90.00
_cell.angle_beta   90.00
_cell.angle_gamma   90.00
#
_symmetry.space_group_name_H-M   'P 1'
#
loop_
_entity.id
_entity.type
_entity.pdbx_description
1 polymer ?
#
loop_
_entity_poly.entity_id
_entity_poly.type
_entity_poly.pdbx_seq_one_letter_code
_entity_poly.pdbx_strand_id
1 'polypeptide(L)'
;MLKRCFLGLITFVCLFSLSCFVGCGDPEETDPIVIPSELYDTSQLAYDLSDAEIQELMALDVPTNWEQTKDRELRAKYYHANLLKQFGNIPAVHIVAEHERRKATASEDYISYTLDESINLDKAKYILWPTKHNRDNLERSLKIKLRRETDDPELFAKLYREELIEQHGDIPEVEVVVKGETKLWFGGFRFPGDEDDYVAFLEAKYALWPNDSQLQRLEKYRKAQADGTPFHLVDRDDDN
;
A
#
# COMPACT_ATOMS: atom_id res chain seq x y z
N MET A 1 -11.71 27.56 55.96
CA MET A 1 -10.84 26.38 55.70
C MET A 1 -11.70 25.21 55.28
N LEU A 2 -11.21 24.45 54.28
CA LEU A 2 -11.74 23.19 53.71
C LEU A 2 -13.17 23.21 53.15
N LYS A 3 -13.31 23.42 51.83
CA LYS A 3 -14.44 22.86 51.04
C LYS A 3 -14.28 23.02 49.51
N ARG A 4 -13.14 22.64 48.89
CA ARG A 4 -13.01 22.67 47.40
C ARG A 4 -12.17 21.57 46.73
N CYS A 5 -11.77 20.48 47.40
CA CYS A 5 -10.84 19.50 46.79
C CYS A 5 -11.45 18.14 46.39
N PHE A 6 -12.75 17.89 46.53
CA PHE A 6 -13.27 16.51 46.42
C PHE A 6 -14.00 16.15 45.11
N LEU A 7 -14.28 17.10 44.21
CA LEU A 7 -15.02 16.79 42.97
C LEU A 7 -14.14 16.44 41.76
N GLY A 8 -12.84 16.73 41.80
CA GLY A 8 -11.93 16.47 40.67
C GLY A 8 -11.35 15.05 40.62
N LEU A 9 -11.46 14.28 41.71
CA LEU A 9 -10.81 12.97 41.82
C LEU A 9 -11.71 11.82 41.33
N ILE A 10 -13.03 11.99 41.33
CA ILE A 10 -13.98 10.96 40.90
C ILE A 10 -14.07 10.88 39.37
N THR A 11 -13.97 12.00 38.66
CA THR A 11 -13.95 12.02 37.18
C THR A 11 -12.67 11.45 36.59
N PHE A 12 -11.54 11.51 37.30
CA PHE A 12 -10.27 10.95 36.83
C PHE A 12 -10.22 9.42 36.91
N VAL A 13 -10.92 8.82 37.88
CA VAL A 13 -10.96 7.36 38.05
C VAL A 13 -11.86 6.68 37.01
N CYS A 14 -12.94 7.33 36.56
CA CYS A 14 -13.80 6.78 35.50
C CYS A 14 -13.17 6.80 34.10
N LEU A 15 -12.27 7.76 33.82
CA LEU A 15 -11.55 7.81 32.53
C LEU A 15 -10.41 6.78 32.46
N PHE A 16 -9.81 6.41 33.60
CA PHE A 16 -8.76 5.39 33.64
C PHE A 16 -9.29 3.95 33.59
N SER A 17 -10.54 3.71 33.99
CA SER A 17 -11.17 2.39 33.89
C SER A 17 -11.58 2.00 32.46
N LEU A 18 -11.64 2.95 31.53
CA LEU A 18 -11.97 2.69 30.13
C LEU A 18 -10.75 2.31 29.27
N SER A 19 -9.52 2.50 29.77
CA SER A 19 -8.28 2.14 29.07
C SER A 19 -7.78 0.71 29.36
N CYS A 20 -8.50 -0.08 30.16
CA CYS A 20 -8.08 -1.44 30.53
C CYS A 20 -8.70 -2.56 29.67
N PHE A 21 -9.31 -2.23 28.53
CA PHE A 21 -9.68 -3.21 27.49
C PHE A 21 -8.75 -3.15 26.29
N VAL A 22 -7.44 -2.97 26.52
CA VAL A 22 -6.44 -3.50 25.57
C VAL A 22 -6.49 -5.00 25.76
N GLY A 23 -7.32 -5.66 24.94
CA GLY A 23 -7.44 -7.10 24.94
C GLY A 23 -6.06 -7.72 24.75
N CYS A 24 -5.62 -8.49 25.73
CA CYS A 24 -4.67 -9.57 25.51
C CYS A 24 -5.40 -10.63 24.67
N GLY A 25 -5.60 -10.35 23.38
CA GLY A 25 -5.66 -11.43 22.41
C GLY A 25 -4.25 -11.97 22.34
N ASP A 26 -4.06 -13.25 22.69
CA ASP A 26 -2.87 -13.96 22.24
C ASP A 26 -2.74 -13.69 20.74
N PRO A 27 -1.60 -13.20 20.23
CA PRO A 27 -1.44 -13.10 18.79
C PRO A 27 -1.59 -14.53 18.28
N GLU A 28 -2.69 -14.82 17.58
CA GLU A 28 -2.76 -16.01 16.76
C GLU A 28 -1.44 -16.06 16.00
N GLU A 29 -0.74 -17.17 16.13
CA GLU A 29 0.59 -17.40 15.60
C GLU A 29 0.48 -17.33 14.07
N THR A 30 0.46 -16.11 13.54
CA THR A 30 0.33 -15.86 12.12
C THR A 30 1.66 -16.26 11.52
N ASP A 31 1.69 -17.47 10.95
CA ASP A 31 2.83 -17.93 10.17
C ASP A 31 3.25 -16.82 9.20
N PRO A 32 4.51 -16.38 9.21
CA PRO A 32 4.96 -15.29 8.37
C PRO A 32 4.68 -15.63 6.90
N ILE A 33 4.13 -14.66 6.15
CA ILE A 33 3.90 -14.86 4.72
C ILE A 33 5.26 -14.97 4.02
N VAL A 34 5.57 -16.17 3.53
CA VAL A 34 6.79 -16.43 2.77
C VAL A 34 6.51 -16.09 1.31
N ILE A 35 7.15 -15.03 0.82
CA ILE A 35 7.09 -14.66 -0.60
C ILE A 35 7.90 -15.69 -1.41
N PRO A 36 7.32 -16.30 -2.47
CA PRO A 36 8.03 -17.23 -3.32
C PRO A 36 9.34 -16.65 -3.86
N SER A 37 10.43 -17.44 -3.85
CA SER A 37 11.76 -16.99 -4.28
C SER A 37 11.81 -16.54 -5.74
N GLU A 38 10.92 -17.10 -6.57
CA GLU A 38 10.77 -16.77 -7.99
C GLU A 38 10.35 -15.31 -8.18
N LEU A 39 9.61 -14.74 -7.23
CA LEU A 39 9.19 -13.34 -7.30
C LEU A 39 10.35 -12.37 -7.08
N TYR A 40 11.40 -12.81 -6.39
CA TYR A 40 12.65 -12.04 -6.24
C TYR A 40 13.57 -12.15 -7.45
N ASP A 41 13.25 -12.99 -8.45
CA ASP A 41 14.12 -13.21 -9.59
C ASP A 41 14.43 -11.88 -10.31
N THR A 42 15.71 -11.55 -10.34
CA THR A 42 16.23 -10.35 -11.00
C THR A 42 16.83 -10.63 -12.36
N SER A 43 16.88 -11.89 -12.79
CA SER A 43 17.43 -12.29 -14.09
C SER A 43 16.64 -11.71 -15.26
N GLN A 44 15.36 -11.39 -15.02
CA GLN A 44 14.47 -10.79 -16.00
C GLN A 44 14.63 -9.26 -16.11
N LEU A 45 15.45 -8.63 -15.27
CA LEU A 45 15.75 -7.22 -15.43
C LEU A 45 16.58 -7.04 -16.70
N ALA A 46 15.94 -6.49 -17.72
CA ALA A 46 16.59 -6.10 -18.96
C ALA A 46 16.40 -4.60 -19.18
N TYR A 47 17.39 -3.97 -19.79
CA TYR A 47 17.30 -2.59 -20.23
C TYR A 47 18.19 -2.40 -21.45
N ASP A 48 17.61 -1.89 -22.53
CA ASP A 48 18.32 -1.72 -23.79
C ASP A 48 18.82 -0.28 -23.92
N LEU A 49 20.14 -0.12 -23.83
CA LEU A 49 20.87 1.05 -24.32
C LEU A 49 21.94 0.59 -25.27
N SER A 50 22.24 1.43 -26.27
CA SER A 50 23.35 1.15 -27.16
C SER A 50 24.69 1.29 -26.43
N ASP A 51 25.69 0.51 -26.84
CA ASP A 51 27.06 0.64 -26.34
C ASP A 51 27.58 2.07 -26.50
N ALA A 52 27.19 2.76 -27.57
CA ALA A 52 27.58 4.15 -27.82
C ALA A 52 27.05 5.11 -26.73
N GLU A 53 25.78 4.98 -26.34
CA GLU A 53 25.18 5.78 -25.26
C GLU A 53 25.84 5.48 -23.91
N ILE A 54 26.15 4.21 -23.65
CA ILE A 54 26.85 3.82 -22.41
C ILE A 54 28.24 4.43 -22.35
N GLN A 55 29.00 4.39 -23.47
CA GLN A 55 30.33 5.02 -23.52
C GLN A 55 30.25 6.54 -23.35
N GLU A 56 29.24 7.19 -23.92
CA GLU A 56 29.01 8.62 -23.73
C GLU A 56 28.78 8.97 -22.25
N LEU A 57 27.91 8.21 -21.56
CA LEU A 57 27.61 8.42 -20.14
C LEU A 57 28.82 8.13 -19.25
N MET A 58 29.59 7.08 -19.54
CA MET A 58 30.79 6.73 -18.79
C MET A 58 31.89 7.79 -18.95
N ALA A 59 32.02 8.39 -20.14
CA ALA A 59 32.98 9.44 -20.43
C ALA A 59 32.55 10.83 -19.91
N LEU A 60 31.29 11.00 -19.50
CA LEU A 60 30.76 12.27 -19.03
C LEU A 60 31.50 12.74 -17.77
N ASP A 61 32.06 13.95 -17.80
CA ASP A 61 32.61 14.57 -16.59
C ASP A 61 31.46 15.04 -15.68
N VAL A 62 31.41 14.49 -14.47
CA VAL A 62 30.31 14.72 -13.52
C VAL A 62 30.80 15.68 -12.44
N PRO A 63 30.30 16.94 -12.38
CA PRO A 63 30.71 17.89 -11.36
C PRO A 63 30.42 17.38 -9.95
N THR A 64 31.26 17.69 -8.95
CA THR A 64 31.04 17.24 -7.56
C THR A 64 29.69 17.67 -6.98
N ASN A 65 29.16 18.82 -7.42
CA ASN A 65 27.89 19.38 -6.97
C ASN A 65 26.77 19.24 -8.02
N TRP A 66 26.83 18.22 -8.88
CA TRP A 66 25.87 17.99 -9.97
C TRP A 66 24.40 17.97 -9.50
N GLU A 67 24.11 17.57 -8.27
CA GLU A 67 22.77 17.56 -7.66
C GLU A 67 22.10 18.94 -7.66
N GLN A 68 22.90 20.01 -7.65
CA GLN A 68 22.46 21.41 -7.66
C GLN A 68 22.18 21.94 -9.07
N THR A 69 22.37 21.12 -10.10
CA THR A 69 22.13 21.52 -11.50
C THR A 69 20.66 21.88 -11.68
N LYS A 70 20.40 23.11 -12.15
CA LYS A 70 19.04 23.63 -12.37
C LYS A 70 18.32 22.94 -13.53
N ASP A 71 19.08 22.59 -14.56
CA ASP A 71 18.59 21.78 -15.67
C ASP A 71 18.30 20.37 -15.19
N ARG A 72 17.02 20.01 -15.17
CA ARG A 72 16.53 18.73 -14.65
C ARG A 72 17.01 17.55 -15.51
N GLU A 73 17.05 17.71 -16.83
CA GLU A 73 17.48 16.67 -17.75
C GLU A 73 18.99 16.44 -17.63
N LEU A 74 19.77 17.52 -17.58
CA LEU A 74 21.21 17.41 -17.36
C LEU A 74 21.53 16.81 -15.99
N ARG A 75 20.77 17.17 -14.94
CA ARG A 75 20.90 16.55 -13.61
C ARG A 75 20.61 15.05 -13.64
N ALA A 76 19.58 14.61 -14.35
CA ALA A 76 19.28 13.18 -14.52
C ALA A 76 20.38 12.45 -15.30
N LYS A 77 20.96 13.09 -16.33
CA LYS A 77 22.11 12.55 -17.08
C LYS A 77 23.34 12.40 -16.18
N TYR A 78 23.65 13.40 -15.34
CA TYR A 78 24.73 13.30 -14.35
C TYR A 78 24.48 12.20 -13.32
N TYR A 79 23.24 12.05 -12.85
CA TYR A 79 22.87 10.97 -11.94
C TYR A 79 23.13 9.59 -12.57
N HIS A 80 22.71 9.40 -13.83
CA HIS A 80 22.94 8.14 -14.55
C HIS A 80 24.43 7.85 -14.72
N ALA A 81 25.21 8.83 -15.18
CA ALA A 81 26.67 8.69 -15.32
C ALA A 81 27.33 8.36 -13.97
N ASN A 82 26.88 8.97 -12.88
CA ASN A 82 27.39 8.69 -11.54
C ASN A 82 27.07 7.25 -11.10
N LEU A 83 25.85 6.77 -11.33
CA LEU A 83 25.47 5.38 -11.05
C LEU A 83 26.31 4.38 -11.88
N LEU A 84 26.51 4.65 -13.17
CA LEU A 84 27.34 3.82 -14.04
C LEU A 84 28.78 3.74 -13.56
N LYS A 85 29.37 4.86 -13.11
CA LYS A 85 30.73 4.86 -12.53
C LYS A 85 30.81 4.09 -11.21
N GLN A 86 29.74 4.13 -10.41
CA GLN A 86 29.71 3.48 -9.09
C GLN A 86 29.44 1.97 -9.17
N PHE A 87 28.51 1.54 -10.02
CA PHE A 87 27.98 0.18 -10.04
C PHE A 87 28.28 -0.58 -11.34
N GLY A 88 28.80 0.11 -12.36
CA GLY A 88 29.03 -0.45 -13.69
C GLY A 88 27.78 -0.49 -14.57
N ASN A 89 27.95 -1.04 -15.78
CA ASN A 89 26.90 -1.23 -16.76
C ASN A 89 26.09 -2.50 -16.43
N ILE A 90 25.06 -2.37 -15.61
CA ILE A 90 24.11 -3.44 -15.26
C ILE A 90 22.66 -2.94 -15.40
N PRO A 91 21.69 -3.83 -15.71
CA PRO A 91 20.30 -3.43 -15.92
C PRO A 91 19.70 -2.58 -14.78
N ALA A 92 20.04 -2.90 -13.53
CA ALA A 92 19.57 -2.16 -12.36
C ALA A 92 19.93 -0.67 -12.37
N VAL A 93 21.12 -0.30 -12.86
CA VAL A 93 21.54 1.11 -12.99
C VAL A 93 20.61 1.85 -13.93
N HIS A 94 20.31 1.25 -15.08
CA HIS A 94 19.50 1.89 -16.11
C HIS A 94 18.04 2.06 -15.70
N ILE A 95 17.47 1.07 -15.01
CA ILE A 95 16.11 1.15 -14.48
C ILE A 95 15.98 2.30 -13.47
N VAL A 96 16.92 2.41 -12.52
CA VAL A 96 16.91 3.50 -11.53
C VAL A 96 17.16 4.86 -12.19
N ALA A 97 18.09 4.94 -13.13
CA ALA A 97 18.38 6.16 -13.86
C ALA A 97 17.20 6.64 -14.72
N GLU A 98 16.53 5.74 -15.43
CA GLU A 98 15.36 6.06 -16.25
C GLU A 98 14.19 6.53 -15.38
N HIS A 99 13.98 5.90 -14.21
CA HIS A 99 12.96 6.35 -13.27
C HIS A 99 13.20 7.80 -12.81
N GLU A 100 14.44 8.15 -12.45
CA GLU A 100 14.79 9.52 -12.08
C GLU A 100 14.73 10.50 -13.26
N ARG A 101 15.08 10.04 -14.48
CA ARG A 101 14.91 10.84 -15.70
C ARG A 101 13.44 11.16 -15.95
N ARG A 102 12.53 10.18 -15.88
CA ARG A 102 11.08 10.40 -16.02
C ARG A 102 10.56 11.36 -14.95
N LYS A 103 11.03 11.25 -13.71
CA LYS A 103 10.70 12.20 -12.63
C LYS A 103 11.18 13.63 -12.91
N ALA A 104 12.32 13.76 -13.56
CA ALA A 104 12.89 15.04 -13.92
C ALA A 104 12.16 15.71 -15.10
N THR A 105 11.69 14.92 -16.07
CA THR A 105 11.12 15.42 -17.34
C THR A 105 9.60 15.43 -17.39
N ALA A 106 8.92 14.70 -16.51
CA ALA A 106 7.47 14.76 -16.44
C ALA A 106 6.99 16.18 -16.09
N SER A 107 5.99 16.65 -16.85
CA SER A 107 5.15 17.78 -16.43
C SER A 107 4.53 17.46 -15.06
N GLU A 108 4.11 18.48 -14.32
CA GLU A 108 3.49 18.33 -12.99
C GLU A 108 2.28 17.36 -12.98
N ASP A 109 1.75 17.03 -14.15
CA ASP A 109 0.76 15.98 -14.39
C ASP A 109 1.37 14.56 -14.29
N TYR A 110 1.27 14.00 -13.08
CA TYR A 110 1.27 12.59 -12.69
C TYR A 110 2.07 11.58 -13.55
N ILE A 111 3.17 11.08 -12.98
CA ILE A 111 3.84 9.90 -13.54
C ILE A 111 3.10 8.66 -13.08
N SER A 112 2.45 7.96 -14.00
CA SER A 112 1.90 6.64 -13.72
C SER A 112 2.96 5.57 -13.97
N TYR A 113 3.07 4.64 -13.02
CA TYR A 113 3.85 3.41 -13.17
C TYR A 113 2.90 2.23 -13.04
N THR A 114 3.09 1.23 -13.88
CA THR A 114 2.49 -0.09 -13.65
C THR A 114 3.06 -0.73 -12.39
N LEU A 115 2.33 -1.70 -11.82
CA LEU A 115 2.83 -2.44 -10.65
C LEU A 115 4.15 -3.17 -10.97
N ASP A 116 4.29 -3.73 -12.17
CA ASP A 116 5.52 -4.39 -12.61
C ASP A 116 6.69 -3.43 -12.76
N GLU A 117 6.47 -2.22 -13.28
CA GLU A 117 7.51 -1.18 -13.33
C GLU A 117 7.96 -0.78 -11.91
N SER A 118 7.02 -0.65 -10.96
CA SER A 118 7.35 -0.36 -9.57
C SER A 118 8.18 -1.48 -8.93
N ILE A 119 7.79 -2.74 -9.17
CA ILE A 119 8.53 -3.91 -8.65
C ILE A 119 9.92 -3.98 -9.27
N ASN A 120 10.05 -3.75 -10.58
CA ASN A 120 11.35 -3.74 -11.25
C ASN A 120 12.26 -2.63 -10.71
N LEU A 121 11.69 -1.46 -10.40
CA LEU A 121 12.42 -0.39 -9.72
C LEU A 121 12.88 -0.81 -8.32
N ASP A 122 12.03 -1.43 -7.52
CA ASP A 122 12.39 -1.89 -6.17
C ASP A 122 13.44 -3.00 -6.21
N LYS A 123 13.35 -3.94 -7.17
CA LYS A 123 14.39 -4.94 -7.44
C LYS A 123 15.71 -4.27 -7.79
N ALA A 124 15.69 -3.29 -8.69
CA ALA A 124 16.87 -2.55 -9.09
C ALA A 124 17.51 -1.79 -7.91
N LYS A 125 16.70 -1.10 -7.09
CA LYS A 125 17.17 -0.42 -5.88
C LYS A 125 17.77 -1.39 -4.86
N TYR A 126 17.17 -2.56 -4.68
CA TYR A 126 17.70 -3.59 -3.79
C TYR A 126 19.04 -4.15 -4.28
N ILE A 127 19.21 -4.37 -5.59
CA ILE A 127 20.50 -4.77 -6.19
C ILE A 127 21.58 -3.72 -5.94
N LEU A 128 21.30 -2.45 -6.25
CA LEU A 128 22.30 -1.37 -6.11
C LEU A 128 22.61 -1.07 -4.64
N TRP A 129 21.59 -1.14 -3.79
CA TRP A 129 21.68 -0.81 -2.37
C TRP A 129 20.90 -1.85 -1.54
N PRO A 130 21.52 -2.96 -1.11
CA PRO A 130 20.87 -4.05 -0.37
C PRO A 130 20.64 -3.69 1.10
N THR A 131 19.98 -2.57 1.34
CA THR A 131 19.61 -2.08 2.67
C THR A 131 18.33 -2.76 3.13
N LYS A 132 18.12 -2.82 4.46
CA LYS A 132 16.85 -3.30 5.03
C LYS A 132 15.65 -2.55 4.45
N HIS A 133 15.74 -1.23 4.32
CA HIS A 133 14.67 -0.41 3.75
C HIS A 133 14.29 -0.82 2.32
N ASN A 134 15.27 -1.05 1.44
CA ASN A 134 14.98 -1.46 0.07
C ASN A 134 14.44 -2.90 -0.01
N ARG A 135 14.90 -3.78 0.88
CA ARG A 135 14.33 -5.12 1.03
C ARG A 135 12.86 -5.05 1.45
N ASP A 136 12.55 -4.30 2.50
CA ASP A 136 11.19 -4.17 3.03
C ASP A 136 10.25 -3.54 1.97
N ASN A 137 10.73 -2.57 1.18
CA ASN A 137 9.94 -2.01 0.06
C ASN A 137 9.68 -3.03 -1.04
N LEU A 138 10.69 -3.79 -1.45
CA LEU A 138 10.53 -4.85 -2.44
C LEU A 138 9.55 -5.92 -1.94
N GLU A 139 9.68 -6.36 -0.69
CA GLU A 139 8.77 -7.31 -0.05
C GLU A 139 7.32 -6.80 -0.09
N ARG A 140 7.10 -5.52 0.26
CA ARG A 140 5.77 -4.90 0.18
C ARG A 140 5.20 -4.91 -1.25
N SER A 141 5.98 -4.49 -2.24
CA SER A 141 5.56 -4.47 -3.64
C SER A 141 5.22 -5.86 -4.18
N LEU A 142 6.01 -6.88 -3.78
CA LEU A 142 5.74 -8.28 -4.14
C LEU A 142 4.48 -8.84 -3.46
N LYS A 143 4.22 -8.50 -2.18
CA LYS A 143 2.96 -8.87 -1.50
C LYS A 143 1.74 -8.26 -2.18
N ILE A 144 1.83 -7.00 -2.61
CA ILE A 144 0.77 -6.33 -3.37
C ILE A 144 0.48 -7.08 -4.67
N LYS A 145 1.53 -7.48 -5.41
CA LYS A 145 1.37 -8.28 -6.64
C LYS A 145 0.73 -9.62 -6.37
N LEU A 146 1.26 -10.37 -5.40
CA LEU A 146 0.74 -11.68 -5.02
C LEU A 146 -0.75 -11.61 -4.64
N ARG A 147 -1.16 -10.60 -3.88
CA ARG A 147 -2.57 -10.39 -3.52
C ARG A 147 -3.45 -10.12 -4.75
N ARG A 148 -2.98 -9.34 -5.71
CA ARG A 148 -3.77 -8.99 -6.91
C ARG A 148 -3.91 -10.14 -7.89
N GLU A 149 -2.95 -11.06 -7.90
CA GLU A 149 -2.85 -12.14 -8.87
C GLU A 149 -3.27 -13.51 -8.32
N THR A 150 -3.46 -13.62 -7.00
CA THR A 150 -3.84 -14.91 -6.40
C THR A 150 -5.31 -15.23 -6.63
N ASP A 151 -5.57 -16.48 -7.00
CA ASP A 151 -6.90 -17.09 -7.03
C ASP A 151 -7.23 -17.83 -5.71
N ASP A 152 -6.33 -17.80 -4.72
CA ASP A 152 -6.51 -18.43 -3.41
C ASP A 152 -7.11 -17.43 -2.41
N PRO A 153 -8.36 -17.64 -1.96
CA PRO A 153 -9.01 -16.73 -1.02
C PRO A 153 -8.33 -16.69 0.35
N GLU A 154 -7.70 -17.77 0.81
CA GLU A 154 -6.99 -17.79 2.10
C GLU A 154 -5.71 -16.96 2.03
N LEU A 155 -4.94 -17.11 0.94
CA LEU A 155 -3.75 -16.30 0.69
C LEU A 155 -4.10 -14.82 0.52
N PHE A 156 -5.17 -14.49 -0.21
CA PHE A 156 -5.67 -13.13 -0.34
C PHE A 156 -6.01 -12.53 1.02
N ALA A 157 -6.82 -13.24 1.83
CA ALA A 157 -7.25 -12.77 3.13
C ALA A 157 -6.07 -12.51 4.05
N LYS A 158 -5.09 -13.42 4.08
CA LYS A 158 -3.87 -13.30 4.88
C LYS A 158 -3.02 -12.09 4.47
N LEU A 159 -2.77 -11.91 3.17
CA LEU A 159 -2.02 -10.76 2.65
C LEU A 159 -2.71 -9.44 2.95
N TYR A 160 -4.04 -9.39 2.77
CA TYR A 160 -4.79 -8.16 2.96
C TYR A 160 -4.94 -7.80 4.44
N ARG A 161 -5.14 -8.79 5.32
CA ARG A 161 -5.11 -8.60 6.77
C ARG A 161 -3.80 -7.98 7.23
N GLU A 162 -2.66 -8.52 6.78
CA GLU A 162 -1.34 -7.99 7.15
C GLU A 162 -1.20 -6.51 6.75
N GLU A 163 -1.62 -6.15 5.53
CA GLU A 163 -1.60 -4.76 5.06
C GLU A 163 -2.51 -3.85 5.90
N LEU A 164 -3.72 -4.29 6.23
CA LEU A 164 -4.65 -3.48 7.03
C LEU A 164 -4.17 -3.31 8.47
N ILE A 165 -3.52 -4.32 9.06
CA ILE A 165 -2.89 -4.21 10.38
C ILE A 165 -1.73 -3.22 10.35
N GLU A 166 -0.90 -3.22 9.29
CA GLU A 166 0.18 -2.22 9.14
C GLU A 166 -0.39 -0.79 9.09
N GLN A 167 -1.56 -0.60 8.46
CA GLN A 167 -2.18 0.71 8.26
C GLN A 167 -3.02 1.20 9.45
N HIS A 168 -3.78 0.30 10.08
CA HIS A 168 -4.84 0.65 11.05
C HIS A 168 -4.65 0.02 12.44
N GLY A 169 -3.69 -0.89 12.59
CA GLY A 169 -3.55 -1.73 13.77
C GLY A 169 -4.47 -2.95 13.75
N ASP A 170 -4.27 -3.84 14.73
CA ASP A 170 -5.07 -5.06 14.89
C ASP A 170 -6.35 -4.75 15.67
N ILE A 171 -7.39 -4.34 14.94
CA ILE A 171 -8.71 -3.96 15.47
C ILE A 171 -9.81 -4.80 14.81
N PRO A 172 -10.97 -5.02 15.47
CA PRO A 172 -12.03 -5.90 14.96
C PRO A 172 -12.52 -5.56 13.54
N GLU A 173 -12.53 -4.28 13.18
CA GLU A 173 -12.95 -3.79 11.87
C GLU A 173 -12.07 -4.33 10.74
N VAL A 174 -10.78 -4.60 11.00
CA VAL A 174 -9.88 -5.22 10.00
C VAL A 174 -10.40 -6.59 9.59
N GLU A 175 -10.79 -7.44 10.53
CA GLU A 175 -11.31 -8.78 10.21
C GLU A 175 -12.59 -8.73 9.39
N VAL A 176 -13.48 -7.79 9.74
CA VAL A 176 -14.75 -7.59 9.02
C VAL A 176 -14.49 -7.14 7.58
N VAL A 177 -13.55 -6.21 7.38
CA VAL A 177 -13.15 -5.75 6.04
C VAL A 177 -12.47 -6.86 5.24
N VAL A 178 -11.56 -7.62 5.85
CA VAL A 178 -10.87 -8.75 5.19
C VAL A 178 -11.88 -9.80 4.73
N LYS A 179 -12.80 -10.22 5.61
CA LYS A 179 -13.87 -11.18 5.27
C LYS A 179 -14.74 -10.65 4.11
N GLY A 180 -15.14 -9.38 4.17
CA GLY A 180 -15.99 -8.75 3.16
C GLY A 180 -15.32 -8.56 1.80
N GLU A 181 -14.07 -8.08 1.75
CA GLU A 181 -13.31 -7.95 0.49
C GLU A 181 -13.00 -9.32 -0.11
N THR A 182 -12.64 -10.32 0.70
CA THR A 182 -12.46 -11.70 0.24
C THR A 182 -13.75 -12.22 -0.40
N LYS A 183 -14.90 -11.99 0.23
CA LYS A 183 -16.20 -12.37 -0.33
C LYS A 183 -16.48 -11.64 -1.64
N LEU A 184 -16.22 -10.33 -1.73
CA LEU A 184 -16.38 -9.55 -2.97
C LEU A 184 -15.55 -10.11 -4.12
N TRP A 185 -14.28 -10.43 -3.86
CA TRP A 185 -13.33 -10.88 -4.87
C TRP A 185 -13.64 -12.30 -5.38
N PHE A 186 -14.05 -13.22 -4.49
CA PHE A 186 -14.16 -14.65 -4.79
C PHE A 186 -15.60 -15.19 -4.90
N GLY A 187 -16.61 -14.33 -4.91
CA GLY A 187 -18.00 -14.80 -5.06
C GLY A 187 -19.11 -13.75 -4.98
N GLY A 188 -18.76 -12.53 -4.58
CA GLY A 188 -19.71 -11.45 -4.32
C GLY A 188 -20.56 -11.67 -3.06
N PHE A 189 -21.18 -10.60 -2.59
CA PHE A 189 -22.31 -10.70 -1.67
C PHE A 189 -23.56 -11.17 -2.45
N ARG A 190 -24.29 -12.12 -1.88
CA ARG A 190 -25.52 -12.69 -2.44
C ARG A 190 -26.73 -12.07 -1.74
N PHE A 191 -27.57 -11.43 -2.54
CA PHE A 191 -28.83 -10.86 -2.06
C PHE A 191 -30.00 -11.57 -2.74
N PRO A 192 -30.98 -12.11 -1.97
CA PRO A 192 -31.07 -12.05 -0.51
C PRO A 192 -30.13 -13.05 0.19
N GLY A 193 -29.77 -12.76 1.44
CA GLY A 193 -29.06 -13.67 2.36
C GLY A 193 -27.88 -13.03 3.09
N ASP A 194 -27.20 -12.07 2.47
CA ASP A 194 -25.98 -11.45 3.01
C ASP A 194 -26.17 -9.98 3.44
N GLU A 195 -27.40 -9.51 3.64
CA GLU A 195 -27.69 -8.11 3.96
C GLU A 195 -26.93 -7.62 5.21
N ASP A 196 -27.02 -8.37 6.32
CA ASP A 196 -26.39 -8.01 7.58
C ASP A 196 -24.85 -8.02 7.47
N ASP A 197 -24.30 -9.05 6.82
CA ASP A 197 -22.86 -9.17 6.53
C ASP A 197 -22.38 -7.98 5.68
N TYR A 198 -23.18 -7.52 4.73
CA TYR A 198 -22.84 -6.40 3.85
C TYR A 198 -22.89 -5.06 4.58
N VAL A 199 -23.88 -4.83 5.44
CA VAL A 199 -23.94 -3.60 6.26
C VAL A 199 -22.75 -3.57 7.22
N ALA A 200 -22.46 -4.66 7.93
CA ALA A 200 -21.30 -4.73 8.82
C ALA A 200 -19.97 -4.46 8.08
N PHE A 201 -19.83 -4.98 6.87
CA PHE A 201 -18.70 -4.68 5.99
C PHE A 201 -18.58 -3.19 5.66
N LEU A 202 -19.68 -2.53 5.29
CA LEU A 202 -19.67 -1.08 5.01
C LEU A 202 -19.37 -0.24 6.26
N GLU A 203 -19.89 -0.65 7.42
CA GLU A 203 -19.60 -0.01 8.71
C GLU A 203 -18.12 -0.08 9.04
N ALA A 204 -17.51 -1.26 8.89
CA ALA A 204 -16.09 -1.46 9.12
C ALA A 204 -15.24 -0.66 8.13
N LYS A 205 -15.60 -0.60 6.84
CA LYS A 205 -14.89 0.23 5.86
C LYS A 205 -14.94 1.72 6.23
N TYR A 206 -16.10 2.23 6.63
CA TYR A 206 -16.23 3.62 7.07
C TYR A 206 -15.40 3.91 8.32
N ALA A 207 -15.32 2.97 9.26
CA ALA A 207 -14.48 3.10 10.45
C ALA A 207 -12.98 3.18 10.10
N LEU A 208 -12.50 2.37 9.14
CA LEU A 208 -11.11 2.39 8.69
C LEU A 208 -10.77 3.61 7.82
N TRP A 209 -11.70 4.03 6.94
CA TRP A 209 -11.49 5.13 5.99
C TRP A 209 -12.68 6.09 5.94
N PRO A 210 -12.90 6.90 6.98
CA PRO A 210 -14.07 7.77 7.07
C PRO A 210 -14.07 8.80 5.93
N ASN A 211 -15.06 8.71 5.05
CA ASN A 211 -15.33 9.69 4.00
C ASN A 211 -16.83 9.75 3.65
N ASP A 212 -17.24 10.87 3.07
CA ASP A 212 -18.65 11.17 2.81
C ASP A 212 -19.31 10.17 1.84
N SER A 213 -18.58 9.73 0.81
CA SER A 213 -19.09 8.73 -0.15
C SER A 213 -19.38 7.40 0.54
N GLN A 214 -18.48 6.92 1.40
CA GLN A 214 -18.71 5.70 2.18
C GLN A 214 -19.85 5.85 3.19
N LEU A 215 -19.97 7.01 3.84
CA LEU A 215 -21.07 7.28 4.77
C LEU A 215 -22.42 7.28 4.05
N GLN A 216 -22.53 8.00 2.93
CA GLN A 216 -23.76 8.05 2.12
C GLN A 216 -24.18 6.66 1.66
N ARG A 217 -23.22 5.86 1.16
CA ARG A 217 -23.47 4.47 0.78
C ARG A 217 -23.95 3.64 1.96
N LEU A 218 -23.30 3.74 3.12
CA LEU A 218 -23.71 3.03 4.34
C LEU A 218 -25.14 3.40 4.79
N GLU A 219 -25.47 4.70 4.81
CA GLU A 219 -26.79 5.19 5.19
C GLU A 219 -27.89 4.71 4.22
N LYS A 220 -27.59 4.65 2.92
CA LYS A 220 -28.48 4.11 1.89
C LYS A 220 -28.87 2.66 2.17
N TYR A 221 -27.89 1.81 2.48
CA TYR A 221 -28.13 0.39 2.77
C TYR A 221 -28.78 0.18 4.14
N ARG A 222 -28.43 0.96 5.17
CA ARG A 222 -29.13 0.95 6.47
C ARG A 222 -30.61 1.31 6.32
N LYS A 223 -30.92 2.32 5.50
CA LYS A 223 -32.31 2.70 5.21
C LYS A 223 -33.06 1.59 4.47
N ALA A 224 -32.46 1.01 3.43
CA ALA A 224 -33.06 -0.10 2.71
C ALA A 224 -33.35 -1.30 3.63
N GLN A 225 -32.44 -1.62 4.54
CA GLN A 225 -32.62 -2.67 5.55
C GLN A 225 -33.78 -2.35 6.50
N ALA A 226 -33.87 -1.11 7.00
CA ALA A 226 -34.94 -0.67 7.88
C ALA A 226 -36.32 -0.68 7.20
N ASP A 227 -36.37 -0.32 5.91
CA ASP A 227 -37.59 -0.29 5.10
C ASP A 227 -37.97 -1.67 4.53
N GLY A 228 -37.15 -2.71 4.76
CA GLY A 228 -37.33 -4.05 4.18
C GLY A 228 -37.17 -4.09 2.66
N THR A 229 -36.48 -3.11 2.08
CA THR A 229 -36.18 -3.06 0.65
C THR A 229 -35.04 -4.03 0.32
N PRO A 230 -35.24 -4.98 -0.60
CA PRO A 230 -34.19 -5.90 -1.03
C PRO A 230 -32.96 -5.16 -1.58
N PHE A 231 -31.76 -5.54 -1.15
CA PHE A 231 -30.52 -4.83 -1.52
C PHE A 231 -30.20 -4.81 -3.01
N HIS A 232 -30.69 -5.80 -3.78
CA HIS A 232 -30.54 -5.81 -5.23
C HIS A 232 -31.42 -4.78 -5.96
N LEU A 233 -32.35 -4.13 -5.25
CA LEU A 233 -33.18 -3.03 -5.76
C LEU A 233 -32.67 -1.65 -5.32
N VAL A 234 -31.62 -1.61 -4.47
CA VAL A 234 -30.97 -0.35 -4.10
C VAL A 234 -30.13 0.10 -5.28
N ASP A 235 -30.46 1.26 -5.84
CA ASP A 235 -29.73 1.85 -6.96
C ASP A 235 -28.23 1.95 -6.61
N ARG A 236 -27.35 1.63 -7.55
CA ARG A 236 -25.89 1.74 -7.35
C ARG A 236 -25.31 2.96 -8.07
N ASP A 237 -26.07 3.62 -8.93
CA ASP A 237 -25.54 4.60 -9.89
C ASP A 237 -25.49 6.03 -9.34
N ASP A 238 -26.09 6.29 -8.17
CA ASP A 238 -26.02 7.58 -7.45
C ASP A 238 -24.74 7.76 -6.59
N ASP A 239 -23.81 6.81 -6.63
CA ASP A 239 -22.67 6.76 -5.70
C ASP A 239 -21.39 7.49 -6.23
N ASN A 240 -21.50 8.30 -7.30
CA ASN A 240 -20.40 9.05 -7.94
C ASN A 240 -20.46 10.57 -7.73
#